data_AF-A0A6V7JCE2-F1
#
_entry.id   AF-A0A6V7JCE2-F1
#
_cell.length_a   1.000
_cell.length_b   1.000
_cell.length_c   1.000
_cell.angle_alpha   90.00
_cell.angle_beta   90.00
_cell.angle_gamma   90.00
#
_symmetry.space_group_name_H-M   'P 1'
#
loop_
_entity.id
_entity.type
_entity.pdbx_description
1 polymer ?
#
loop_
_entity_poly.entity_id
_entity_poly.type
_entity_poly.pdbx_seq_one_letter_code
_entity_poly.pdbx_strand_id
1 'polypeptide(L)' 'RKFQNFIEVDTYHDSRLHFHRVERHQMGVYMCIAQNDVPPSVSKRVTLEVN' A
#
# COMPACT_ATOMS: atom_id res chain seq x y z
N ARG A 1 15.77 -14.95 -14.57
CA ARG A 1 14.58 -14.35 -13.92
C ARG A 1 15.10 -13.40 -12.85
N LYS A 2 15.07 -12.08 -13.08
CA LYS A 2 15.50 -11.11 -12.07
C LYS A 2 14.47 -11.12 -10.94
N PHE A 3 14.88 -11.54 -9.75
CA PHE A 3 14.20 -11.15 -8.52
C PHE A 3 14.18 -9.62 -8.53
N GLN A 4 13.00 -9.02 -8.66
CA GLN A 4 12.90 -7.61 -8.34
C GLN A 4 13.19 -7.53 -6.84
N ASN A 5 14.22 -6.79 -6.47
CA ASN A 5 14.51 -6.53 -5.07
C ASN A 5 13.28 -5.80 -4.51
N PHE A 6 12.49 -6.49 -3.70
CA PHE A 6 11.39 -5.87 -2.99
C PHE A 6 11.98 -4.83 -2.05
N ILE A 7 11.45 -3.62 -2.11
CA ILE A 7 11.77 -2.57 -1.15
C ILE A 7 10.64 -2.60 -0.13
N GLU A 8 11.01 -2.88 1.11
CA GLU A 8 10.10 -2.71 2.23
C GLU A 8 9.90 -1.21 2.46
N VAL A 9 8.65 -0.78 2.48
CA VAL A 9 8.26 0.63 2.61
C VAL A 9 7.18 0.72 3.67
N ASP A 10 7.51 1.35 4.80
CA ASP A 10 6.56 1.55 5.90
C ASP A 10 5.44 2.52 5.53
N THR A 11 5.74 3.55 4.73
CA THR A 11 4.76 4.56 4.30
C THR A 11 5.08 5.04 2.88
N TYR A 12 4.07 5.03 2.03
CA TYR A 12 4.15 5.49 0.65
C TYR A 12 3.37 6.78 0.46
N HIS A 13 4.02 7.82 -0.07
CA HIS A 13 3.43 9.16 -0.23
C HIS A 13 3.00 9.40 -1.68
N ASP A 14 1.80 8.94 -2.01
CA ASP A 14 1.08 9.35 -3.22
C ASP A 14 -0.43 9.12 -3.02
N SER A 15 -1.23 9.76 -3.84
CA SER A 15 -2.67 9.52 -3.99
C SER A 15 -3.02 8.11 -4.49
N ARG A 16 -2.08 7.42 -5.15
CA ARG A 16 -2.29 6.11 -5.77
C ARG A 16 -1.12 5.16 -5.49
N LEU A 17 -1.41 4.03 -4.87
CA LEU A 17 -0.47 2.92 -4.73
C LEU A 17 -0.75 1.87 -5.81
N HIS A 18 0.20 1.69 -6.73
CA HIS A 18 0.09 0.74 -7.83
C HIS A 18 0.82 -0.56 -7.51
N PHE A 19 0.11 -1.69 -7.58
CA PHE A 19 0.71 -3.00 -7.49
C PHE A 19 0.84 -3.63 -8.88
N HIS A 20 2.05 -4.02 -9.26
CA HIS A 20 2.32 -4.69 -10.53
C HIS A 20 2.83 -6.11 -10.26
N ARG A 21 2.19 -7.12 -10.85
CA ARG A 21 2.58 -8.54 -10.70
C ARG A 21 2.69 -8.96 -9.23
N VAL A 22 1.63 -8.71 -8.47
CA VAL A 22 1.54 -9.04 -7.03
C VAL A 22 1.86 -10.51 -6.77
N GLU A 23 2.68 -10.75 -5.75
CA GLU A 23 2.95 -12.06 -5.16
C GLU A 23 2.25 -12.22 -3.80
N ARG A 24 2.02 -13.47 -3.35
CA ARG A 24 1.28 -13.74 -2.11
C ARG A 24 1.91 -13.15 -0.85
N HIS A 25 3.23 -12.98 -0.82
CA HIS A 25 3.92 -12.36 0.31
C HIS A 25 3.64 -10.85 0.44
N GLN A 26 3.02 -10.23 -0.57
CA GLN A 26 2.57 -8.83 -0.55
C GLN A 26 1.08 -8.71 -0.17
N MET A 27 0.37 -9.81 0.04
CA MET A 27 -1.00 -9.78 0.57
C MET A 27 -1.02 -9.16 1.97
N GLY A 28 -2.14 -8.55 2.32
CA GLY A 28 -2.29 -7.92 3.63
C GLY A 28 -3.36 -6.85 3.66
N VAL A 29 -3.42 -6.11 4.76
CA VAL A 29 -4.32 -4.97 4.93
C VAL A 29 -3.52 -3.69 4.75
N TYR A 30 -3.86 -2.93 3.72
CA TYR A 30 -3.29 -1.63 3.41
C TYR A 30 -4.16 -0.52 3.99
N MET A 31 -3.52 0.55 4.47
CA MET A 31 -4.19 1.72 5.01
C MET A 31 -3.86 2.94 4.16
N CYS A 32 -4.87 3.54 3.55
CA CYS A 32 -4.76 4.82 2.86
C CYS A 32 -5.17 5.93 3.82
N ILE A 33 -4.32 6.93 4.03
CA ILE A 33 -4.59 8.11 4.88
C ILE A 33 -4.57 9.34 3.99
N ALA A 34 -5.61 10.17 4.09
CA ALA A 34 -5.60 11.52 3.54
C ALA A 34 -5.50 12.54 4.68
N GLN A 35 -4.49 13.41 4.59
CA GLN A 35 -4.17 14.43 5.58
C GLN A 35 -3.94 15.77 4.87
N ASN A 36 -4.48 16.85 5.45
CA ASN A 36 -4.35 18.23 4.97
C ASN A 36 -4.04 19.20 6.13
N ASP A 37 -3.35 18.71 7.17
CA ASP A 37 -2.97 19.44 8.40
C ASP A 37 -4.12 20.06 9.20
N VAL A 38 -5.37 19.70 8.89
CA VAL A 38 -6.57 20.04 9.67
C VAL A 38 -7.16 18.76 10.26
N PRO A 39 -7.19 18.59 11.60
CA PRO A 39 -7.79 17.42 12.23
C PRO A 39 -9.31 17.32 11.99
N PRO A 40 -9.88 16.10 11.87
CA PRO A 40 -9.23 14.79 11.86
C PRO A 40 -8.81 14.34 10.45
N SER A 41 -7.72 13.56 10.36
CA SER A 41 -7.37 12.85 9.12
C SER A 41 -8.36 11.73 8.84
N VAL A 42 -8.62 11.47 7.56
CA VAL A 42 -9.51 10.38 7.13
C VAL A 42 -8.67 9.21 6.63
N SER A 43 -9.11 7.98 6.93
CA SER A 43 -8.42 6.78 6.50
C SER A 43 -9.35 5.72 5.94
N LYS A 44 -8.83 4.86 5.06
CA LYS A 44 -9.51 3.70 4.50
C LYS A 44 -8.63 2.47 4.58
N ARG A 45 -9.20 1.37 5.07
CA ARG A 45 -8.58 0.05 5.09
C ARG A 45 -8.98 -0.73 3.83
N VAL A 46 -8.01 -1.37 3.19
CA VAL A 46 -8.21 -2.16 1.96
C VAL A 46 -7.47 -3.49 2.12
N THR A 47 -8.19 -4.61 1.97
CA THR A 47 -7.59 -5.94 1.98
C THR A 47 -7.13 -6.33 0.58
N LEU A 48 -5.87 -6.73 0.44
CA LEU A 48 -5.31 -7.28 -0.79
C LEU A 48 -5.17 -8.81 -0.65
N GLU A 49 -5.93 -9.53 -1.46
CA GLU A 49 -5.90 -10.99 -1.55
C GLU A 49 -5.52 -11.44 -2.97
N VAL A 50 -4.75 -12.53 -3.07
CA VAL A 50 -4.29 -13.12 -4.34
C VAL A 50 -4.75 -14.58 -4.38
N ASN A 51 -5.41 -14.96 -5.46
CA ASN A 51 -5.92 -16.32 -5.69
C ASN A 51 -4.79 -17.32 -6.00
#